data_AF-A0A951QG16-F1
#
_entry.id   AF-A0A951QG16-F1
#
_cell.length_a   1.000
_cell.length_b   1.000
_cell.length_c   1.000
_cell.angle_alpha   90.00
_cell.angle_beta   90.00
_cell.angle_gamma   90.00
#
_symmetry.space_group_name_H-M   'P 1'
#
loop_
_entity.id
_entity.type
_entity.pdbx_description
1 polymer ?
#
loop_
_entity_poly.entity_id
_entity_poly.type
_entity_poly.pdbx_seq_one_letter_code
_entity_poly.pdbx_strand_id
1 'polypeptide(L)'
;MVRQREFDIDEVLAIAMNLFWQRGYGNTSMKDVVQATGVQPGSLYGAFGDKEKLFQLALRKYTQDFFRASMPRHSPPLECIKQWFEHLAEAMTNDPKQKGCLIINTAMEREVHSPGTIAIIEDRLDEIESFFRQNLNQAKLDGNLPKSFDVDVTAKALLGSVVGMLAVARMRRDTQTLNSIVTGAIALLRSC
;
A
#
# COMPACT_ATOMS: atom_id res chain seq x y z
N MET A 1 3.94 34.73 18.91
CA MET A 1 5.04 33.79 19.20
C MET A 1 4.64 32.42 18.68
N VAL A 2 5.32 31.91 17.66
CA VAL A 2 5.11 30.54 17.17
C VAL A 2 5.79 29.61 18.18
N ARG A 3 5.01 28.84 18.93
CA ARG A 3 5.52 27.84 19.86
C ARG A 3 6.26 26.79 19.01
N GLN A 4 7.58 26.69 19.17
CA GLN A 4 8.36 25.60 18.59
C GLN A 4 7.72 24.28 19.02
N ARG A 5 7.44 23.38 18.06
CA ARG A 5 6.95 22.04 18.35
C ARG A 5 8.05 21.34 19.18
N GLU A 6 7.74 20.99 20.42
CA GLU A 6 8.64 20.26 21.35
C GLU A 6 8.92 18.81 20.91
N PHE A 7 8.42 18.39 19.74
CA PHE A 7 8.51 17.02 19.23
C PHE A 7 8.62 17.01 17.70
N ASP A 8 9.19 15.92 17.16
CA ASP A 8 9.29 15.68 15.73
C ASP A 8 7.97 15.10 15.18
N ILE A 9 7.41 15.78 14.17
CA ILE A 9 6.12 15.42 13.55
C ILE A 9 6.24 14.12 12.77
N ASP A 10 7.36 13.93 12.06
CA ASP A 10 7.57 12.77 11.21
C ASP A 10 7.82 11.52 12.07
N GLU A 11 8.51 11.68 13.19
CA GLU A 11 8.66 10.62 14.19
C GLU A 11 7.31 10.20 14.77
N VAL A 12 6.51 11.16 15.25
CA VAL A 12 5.17 10.90 15.79
C VAL A 12 4.27 10.23 14.76
N LEU A 13 4.29 10.72 13.52
CA LEU A 13 3.49 10.16 12.44
C LEU A 13 3.95 8.75 12.08
N ALA A 14 5.25 8.46 12.08
CA ALA A 14 5.78 7.12 11.86
C ALA A 14 5.40 6.13 12.97
N ILE A 15 5.40 6.57 14.24
CA ILE A 15 4.94 5.77 15.38
C ILE A 15 3.43 5.49 15.25
N ALA A 16 2.63 6.53 14.99
CA ALA A 16 1.18 6.40 14.81
C ALA A 16 0.84 5.46 13.64
N MET A 17 1.49 5.64 12.49
CA MET A 17 1.36 4.78 11.32
C MET A 17 1.65 3.31 11.68
N ASN A 18 2.75 3.03 12.37
CA ASN A 18 3.09 1.67 12.78
C ASN A 18 2.06 1.07 13.75
N LEU A 19 1.49 1.89 14.64
CA LEU A 19 0.47 1.45 15.59
C LEU A 19 -0.82 1.07 14.86
N PHE A 20 -1.32 1.94 13.97
CA PHE A 20 -2.47 1.66 13.13
C PHE A 20 -2.25 0.44 12.23
N TRP A 21 -1.05 0.29 11.68
CA TRP A 21 -0.72 -0.82 10.80
C TRP A 21 -0.75 -2.18 11.51
N GLN A 22 -0.31 -2.22 12.77
CA GLN A 22 -0.31 -3.45 13.55
C GLN A 22 -1.70 -3.79 14.12
N ARG A 23 -2.44 -2.79 14.62
CA ARG A 23 -3.67 -3.01 15.39
C ARG A 23 -4.95 -2.81 14.58
N GLY A 24 -4.87 -2.14 13.44
CA GLY A 24 -6.03 -1.64 12.71
C GLY A 24 -6.50 -0.29 13.24
N TYR A 25 -7.30 0.40 12.44
CA TYR A 25 -7.89 1.68 12.84
C TYR A 25 -8.90 1.49 13.96
N GLY A 26 -9.76 0.48 13.89
CA GLY A 26 -10.82 0.25 14.88
C GLY A 26 -10.27 0.07 16.30
N ASN A 27 -9.15 -0.64 16.44
CA ASN A 27 -8.57 -1.03 17.73
C ASN A 27 -7.48 -0.07 18.26
N THR A 28 -7.27 1.07 17.61
CA THR A 28 -6.26 2.06 18.05
C THR A 28 -6.95 3.33 18.52
N SER A 29 -6.81 3.70 19.79
CA SER A 29 -7.35 4.95 20.31
C SER A 29 -6.31 6.09 20.28
N MET A 30 -6.76 7.34 20.38
CA MET A 30 -5.84 8.48 20.56
C MET A 30 -5.04 8.38 21.87
N LYS A 31 -5.58 7.69 22.89
CA LYS A 31 -4.85 7.41 24.12
C LYS A 31 -3.67 6.46 23.86
N ASP A 32 -3.87 5.43 23.03
CA ASP A 32 -2.79 4.53 22.62
C ASP A 32 -1.69 5.28 21.86
N VAL A 33 -2.08 6.20 20.96
CA VAL A 33 -1.12 7.05 20.22
C VAL A 33 -0.33 7.95 21.17
N VAL A 34 -1.00 8.64 22.09
CA VAL A 34 -0.33 9.46 23.12
C VAL A 34 0.66 8.61 23.93
N GLN A 35 0.25 7.42 24.36
CA GLN A 35 1.11 6.52 25.11
C GLN A 35 2.31 6.04 24.29
N ALA A 36 2.13 5.72 23.01
CA ALA A 36 3.18 5.23 22.14
C ALA A 36 4.19 6.33 21.75
N THR A 37 3.74 7.57 21.66
CA THR A 37 4.56 8.72 21.22
C THR A 37 5.19 9.49 22.37
N GLY A 38 4.64 9.37 23.59
CA GLY A 38 5.05 10.17 24.75
C GLY A 38 4.67 11.65 24.65
N VAL A 39 4.01 12.08 23.58
CA VAL A 39 3.64 13.48 23.35
C VAL A 39 2.39 13.84 24.16
N GLN A 40 2.42 15.01 24.79
CA GLN A 40 1.29 15.51 25.57
C GLN A 40 0.01 15.58 24.71
N PRO A 41 -1.16 15.15 25.24
CA PRO A 41 -2.41 15.09 24.47
C PRO A 41 -2.72 16.40 23.72
N GLY A 42 -2.65 17.55 24.40
CA GLY A 42 -2.96 18.85 23.79
C GLY A 42 -2.05 19.19 22.60
N SER A 43 -0.77 18.80 22.66
CA SER A 43 0.18 18.99 21.56
C SER A 43 -0.14 18.08 20.37
N LEU A 44 -0.55 16.84 20.64
CA LEU A 44 -0.89 15.86 19.60
C LEU A 44 -2.20 16.23 18.89
N TYR A 45 -3.26 16.57 19.64
CA TYR A 45 -4.51 17.08 19.08
C TYR A 45 -4.31 18.41 18.35
N GLY A 46 -3.45 19.29 18.89
CA GLY A 46 -3.13 20.58 18.24
C GLY A 46 -2.37 20.41 16.91
N ALA A 47 -1.55 19.38 16.77
CA ALA A 47 -0.75 19.15 15.57
C ALA A 47 -1.47 18.36 14.48
N PHE A 48 -2.26 17.35 14.86
CA PHE A 48 -2.86 16.40 13.91
C PHE A 48 -4.39 16.50 13.85
N GLY A 49 -5.01 17.27 14.75
CA GLY A 49 -6.45 17.31 14.89
C GLY A 49 -6.94 16.06 15.61
N ASP A 50 -7.78 15.27 14.93
CA ASP A 50 -8.40 14.08 15.49
C ASP A 50 -7.73 12.79 15.00
N LYS A 51 -8.24 11.65 15.50
CA LYS A 51 -7.77 10.30 15.11
C LYS A 51 -7.85 10.08 13.60
N GLU A 52 -8.92 10.56 12.98
CA GLU A 52 -9.17 10.35 11.55
C GLU A 52 -8.14 11.09 10.71
N LYS A 53 -7.92 12.38 10.99
CA LYS A 53 -6.90 13.19 10.30
C LYS A 53 -5.50 12.62 10.49
N LEU A 54 -5.15 12.23 11.71
CA LEU A 54 -3.87 11.56 11.98
C LEU A 54 -3.73 10.27 11.16
N PHE A 55 -4.78 9.45 11.12
CA PHE A 55 -4.77 8.21 10.37
C PHE A 55 -4.65 8.44 8.86
N GLN A 56 -5.37 9.41 8.30
CA GLN A 56 -5.25 9.76 6.88
C GLN A 56 -3.85 10.29 6.53
N LEU A 57 -3.21 11.05 7.42
CA LEU A 57 -1.82 11.45 7.25
C LEU A 57 -0.88 10.24 7.27
N ALA A 58 -1.12 9.27 8.15
CA ALA A 58 -0.36 8.04 8.22
C ALA A 58 -0.51 7.19 6.94
N LEU A 59 -1.72 7.08 6.38
CA LEU A 59 -1.96 6.40 5.10
C LEU A 59 -1.21 7.06 3.94
N ARG A 60 -1.22 8.40 3.89
CA ARG A 60 -0.49 9.16 2.87
C ARG A 60 1.02 8.99 3.00
N LYS A 61 1.56 9.02 4.23
CA LYS A 61 2.98 8.77 4.49
C LYS A 61 3.38 7.35 4.09
N TYR A 62 2.60 6.33 4.49
CA TYR A 62 2.82 4.95 4.07
C TYR A 62 2.90 4.80 2.54
N THR A 63 1.99 5.45 1.84
CA THR A 63 1.95 5.44 0.37
C THR A 63 3.23 6.02 -0.24
N GLN A 64 3.69 7.16 0.27
CA GLN A 64 4.87 7.84 -0.25
C GLN A 64 6.15 7.02 0.04
N ASP A 65 6.31 6.58 1.29
CA ASP A 65 7.57 6.01 1.76
C ASP A 65 7.78 4.55 1.33
N PHE A 66 6.71 3.77 1.21
CA PHE A 66 6.82 2.33 0.90
C PHE A 66 6.24 2.00 -0.46
N PHE A 67 5.00 2.42 -0.71
CA PHE A 67 4.24 1.92 -1.84
C PHE A 67 4.74 2.47 -3.17
N ARG A 68 4.74 3.80 -3.34
CA ARG A 68 5.23 4.46 -4.56
C ARG A 68 6.72 4.26 -4.77
N ALA A 69 7.50 4.25 -3.69
CA ALA A 69 8.93 4.02 -3.74
C ALA A 69 9.30 2.62 -4.26
N SER A 70 8.42 1.63 -4.07
CA SER A 70 8.64 0.26 -4.54
C SER A 70 8.38 0.05 -6.04
N MET A 71 7.65 0.95 -6.70
CA MET A 71 7.27 0.80 -8.11
C MET A 71 8.47 1.07 -9.04
N PRO A 72 8.92 0.09 -9.83
CA PRO A 72 10.03 0.27 -10.77
C PRO A 72 9.66 1.24 -11.90
N ARG A 73 10.62 2.07 -12.33
CA ARG A 73 10.43 3.08 -13.39
C ARG A 73 11.46 3.06 -14.52
N HIS A 74 12.53 2.27 -14.38
CA HIS A 74 13.70 2.34 -15.25
C HIS A 74 14.01 1.02 -15.98
N SER A 75 13.06 0.07 -15.94
CA SER A 75 13.14 -1.21 -16.63
C SER A 75 12.20 -1.22 -17.84
N PRO A 76 12.37 -2.16 -18.80
CA PRO A 76 11.35 -2.38 -19.84
C PRO A 76 9.96 -2.61 -19.22
N PRO A 77 8.86 -2.24 -19.90
CA PRO A 77 7.56 -2.13 -19.24
C PRO A 77 7.06 -3.44 -18.59
N LEU A 78 7.23 -4.58 -19.27
CA LEU A 78 6.86 -5.89 -18.71
C LEU A 78 7.76 -6.31 -17.54
N GLU A 79 9.04 -5.92 -17.58
CA GLU A 79 9.97 -6.16 -16.48
C GLU A 79 9.66 -5.27 -15.27
N CYS A 80 9.18 -4.04 -15.45
CA CYS A 80 8.67 -3.22 -14.35
C CYS A 80 7.53 -3.92 -13.60
N ILE A 81 6.59 -4.52 -14.32
CA ILE A 81 5.48 -5.28 -13.73
C ILE A 81 6.02 -6.46 -12.93
N LYS A 82 6.88 -7.28 -13.55
CA LYS A 82 7.47 -8.46 -12.93
C LYS A 82 8.27 -8.13 -11.67
N GLN A 83 9.20 -7.18 -11.77
CA GLN A 83 10.03 -6.74 -10.65
C GLN A 83 9.18 -6.22 -9.50
N TRP A 84 8.07 -5.52 -9.80
CA TRP A 84 7.21 -5.03 -8.73
C TRP A 84 6.51 -6.16 -7.96
N PHE A 85 6.01 -7.18 -8.65
CA PHE A 85 5.47 -8.38 -7.99
C PHE A 85 6.53 -9.09 -7.13
N GLU A 86 7.75 -9.23 -7.65
CA GLU A 86 8.87 -9.83 -6.92
C GLU A 86 9.24 -9.02 -5.67
N HIS A 87 9.37 -7.69 -5.79
CA HIS A 87 9.63 -6.79 -4.65
C HIS A 87 8.55 -6.89 -3.58
N LEU A 88 7.27 -6.95 -3.99
CA LEU A 88 6.16 -7.10 -3.04
C LEU A 88 6.23 -8.46 -2.33
N ALA A 89 6.47 -9.56 -3.06
CA ALA A 89 6.59 -10.89 -2.46
C ALA A 89 7.79 -10.98 -1.49
N GLU A 90 8.92 -10.39 -1.83
CA GLU A 90 10.09 -10.29 -0.96
C GLU A 90 9.78 -9.47 0.29
N ALA A 91 9.19 -8.28 0.14
CA ALA A 91 8.82 -7.42 1.25
C ALA A 91 7.86 -8.12 2.23
N MET A 92 6.92 -8.92 1.72
CA MET A 92 5.98 -9.68 2.55
C MET A 92 6.63 -10.88 3.24
N THR A 93 7.54 -11.57 2.56
CA THR A 93 8.33 -12.67 3.16
C THR A 93 9.23 -12.13 4.29
N ASN A 94 9.78 -10.93 4.11
CA ASN A 94 10.66 -10.25 5.05
C ASN A 94 9.92 -9.37 6.08
N ASP A 95 8.60 -9.56 6.28
CA ASP A 95 7.83 -8.87 7.32
C ASP A 95 7.70 -9.76 8.59
N PRO A 96 8.60 -9.62 9.59
CA PRO A 96 8.56 -10.44 10.79
C PRO A 96 7.26 -10.25 11.59
N LYS A 97 6.60 -9.09 11.44
CA LYS A 97 5.39 -8.72 12.19
C LYS A 97 4.10 -9.06 11.44
N GLN A 98 4.17 -9.60 10.22
CA GLN A 98 2.99 -9.97 9.40
C GLN A 98 1.95 -8.85 9.30
N LYS A 99 2.43 -7.61 9.19
CA LYS A 99 1.55 -6.43 9.11
C LYS A 99 0.84 -6.38 7.75
N GLY A 100 1.42 -7.00 6.72
CA GLY A 100 0.86 -6.96 5.36
C GLY A 100 0.83 -5.54 4.80
N CYS A 101 -0.10 -5.22 3.91
CA CYS A 101 -0.23 -3.88 3.34
C CYS A 101 -1.22 -3.02 4.15
N LEU A 102 -0.78 -1.84 4.62
CA LEU A 102 -1.64 -0.93 5.38
C LEU A 102 -2.89 -0.51 4.60
N ILE A 103 -2.77 -0.23 3.30
CA ILE A 103 -3.92 0.13 2.44
C ILE A 103 -4.94 -1.00 2.38
N ILE A 104 -4.50 -2.24 2.14
CA ILE A 104 -5.41 -3.40 2.04
C ILE A 104 -6.05 -3.71 3.38
N ASN A 105 -5.30 -3.62 4.49
CA ASN A 105 -5.86 -3.79 5.83
C ASN A 105 -6.97 -2.78 6.11
N THR A 106 -6.75 -1.52 5.74
CA THR A 106 -7.72 -0.43 5.89
C THR A 106 -8.95 -0.70 5.01
N ALA A 107 -8.76 -1.21 3.79
CA ALA A 107 -9.86 -1.56 2.91
C ALA A 107 -10.75 -2.69 3.50
N MET A 108 -10.16 -3.61 4.27
CA MET A 108 -10.89 -4.67 4.98
C MET A 108 -11.63 -4.16 6.24
N GLU A 109 -11.33 -2.96 6.73
CA GLU A 109 -12.01 -2.28 7.83
C GLU A 109 -13.04 -1.25 7.31
N ARG A 110 -13.59 -1.46 6.11
CA ARG A 110 -14.37 -0.45 5.36
C ARG A 110 -15.48 0.22 6.19
N GLU A 111 -16.20 -0.54 7.00
CA GLU A 111 -17.37 -0.09 7.75
C GLU A 111 -17.05 0.94 8.84
N VAL A 112 -15.80 0.99 9.32
CA VAL A 112 -15.37 1.94 10.37
C VAL A 112 -14.70 3.19 9.81
N HIS A 113 -14.64 3.32 8.49
CA HIS A 113 -13.95 4.41 7.81
C HIS A 113 -14.89 5.43 7.20
N SER A 114 -14.47 6.69 7.29
CA SER A 114 -15.17 7.81 6.65
C SER A 114 -15.02 7.76 5.12
N PRO A 115 -15.91 8.45 4.37
CA PRO A 115 -15.76 8.61 2.93
C PRO A 115 -14.39 9.18 2.52
N GLY A 116 -13.82 10.10 3.31
CA GLY A 116 -12.50 10.67 3.03
C GLY A 116 -11.37 9.65 3.16
N THR A 117 -11.47 8.71 4.10
CA THR A 117 -10.51 7.60 4.23
C THR A 117 -10.68 6.59 3.10
N ILE A 118 -11.92 6.28 2.71
CA ILE A 118 -12.21 5.39 1.58
C ILE A 118 -11.67 5.98 0.26
N ALA A 119 -11.84 7.28 0.02
CA ALA A 119 -11.29 7.94 -1.17
C ALA A 119 -9.76 7.79 -1.27
N ILE A 120 -9.03 7.86 -0.15
CA ILE A 120 -7.57 7.63 -0.15
C ILE A 120 -7.24 6.20 -0.63
N ILE A 121 -8.02 5.20 -0.21
CA ILE A 121 -7.83 3.81 -0.60
C ILE A 121 -8.15 3.63 -2.09
N GLU A 122 -9.27 4.16 -2.56
CA GLU A 122 -9.67 4.13 -3.97
C GLU A 122 -8.61 4.77 -4.86
N ASP A 123 -8.13 5.97 -4.51
CA ASP A 123 -7.06 6.64 -5.25
C ASP A 123 -5.76 5.79 -5.31
N ARG A 124 -5.51 4.94 -4.30
CA ARG A 124 -4.35 4.03 -4.31
C ARG A 124 -4.57 2.85 -5.22
N LEU A 125 -5.75 2.24 -5.20
CA LEU A 125 -6.08 1.14 -6.12
C LEU A 125 -6.03 1.63 -7.57
N ASP A 126 -6.51 2.84 -7.85
CA ASP A 126 -6.44 3.47 -9.16
C ASP A 126 -5.01 3.76 -9.62
N GLU A 127 -4.12 4.16 -8.70
CA GLU A 127 -2.69 4.34 -9.00
C GLU A 127 -2.01 3.02 -9.39
N ILE A 128 -2.36 1.92 -8.71
CA ILE A 128 -1.84 0.59 -9.03
C ILE A 128 -2.33 0.13 -10.40
N GLU A 129 -3.64 0.25 -10.66
CA GLU A 129 -4.19 -0.12 -11.96
C GLU A 129 -3.57 0.73 -13.08
N SER A 130 -3.39 2.02 -12.82
CA SER A 130 -2.75 2.94 -13.77
C SER A 130 -1.30 2.53 -14.06
N PHE A 131 -0.53 2.12 -13.06
CA PHE A 131 0.82 1.59 -13.25
C PHE A 131 0.82 0.40 -14.20
N PHE A 132 -0.07 -0.58 -14.00
CA PHE A 132 -0.17 -1.73 -14.90
C PHE A 132 -0.61 -1.33 -16.30
N ARG A 133 -1.67 -0.54 -16.41
CA ARG A 133 -2.22 -0.07 -17.69
C ARG A 133 -1.18 0.69 -18.51
N GLN A 134 -0.39 1.56 -17.88
CA GLN A 134 0.66 2.32 -18.55
C GLN A 134 1.77 1.40 -19.09
N ASN A 135 2.26 0.46 -18.28
CA ASN A 135 3.30 -0.47 -18.70
C ASN A 135 2.82 -1.42 -19.80
N LEU A 136 1.60 -1.94 -19.69
CA LEU A 136 1.00 -2.80 -20.72
C LEU A 136 0.78 -2.07 -22.05
N ASN A 137 0.28 -0.82 -22.00
CA ASN A 137 0.14 -0.02 -23.21
C ASN A 137 1.49 0.25 -23.87
N GLN A 138 2.51 0.60 -23.07
CA GLN A 138 3.86 0.82 -23.61
C GLN A 138 4.43 -0.46 -24.22
N ALA A 139 4.33 -1.60 -23.55
CA ALA A 139 4.77 -2.89 -24.10
C ALA A 139 4.07 -3.26 -25.42
N LYS A 140 2.78 -2.89 -25.56
CA LYS A 140 2.02 -3.09 -26.80
C LYS A 140 2.50 -2.18 -27.92
N LEU A 141 2.82 -0.92 -27.62
CA LEU A 141 3.43 0.03 -28.57
C LEU A 141 4.82 -0.44 -29.02
N ASP A 142 5.61 -0.98 -28.09
CA ASP A 142 6.96 -1.51 -28.35
C ASP A 142 6.94 -2.85 -29.11
N GLY A 143 5.76 -3.40 -29.39
CA GLY A 143 5.59 -4.68 -30.09
C GLY A 143 5.91 -5.92 -29.23
N ASN A 144 6.01 -5.76 -27.91
CA ASN A 144 6.24 -6.86 -26.97
C ASN A 144 4.95 -7.57 -26.55
N LEU A 145 3.78 -7.02 -26.89
CA LEU A 145 2.48 -7.66 -26.72
C LEU A 145 1.72 -7.70 -28.05
N PRO A 146 0.88 -8.74 -28.29
CA PRO A 146 0.04 -8.81 -29.47
C PRO A 146 -0.93 -7.63 -29.60
N LYS A 147 -1.31 -7.30 -30.84
CA LYS A 147 -2.31 -6.24 -31.10
C LYS A 147 -3.68 -6.54 -30.48
N SER A 148 -4.03 -7.82 -30.37
CA SER A 148 -5.24 -8.32 -29.71
C SER A 148 -5.20 -8.28 -28.19
N PHE A 149 -4.04 -7.98 -27.57
CA PHE A 149 -3.89 -8.01 -26.12
C PHE A 149 -4.84 -7.02 -25.43
N ASP A 150 -5.64 -7.52 -24.49
CA ASP A 150 -6.59 -6.72 -23.72
C ASP A 150 -5.90 -6.13 -22.49
N VAL A 151 -5.49 -4.87 -22.64
CA VAL A 151 -4.78 -4.13 -21.59
C VAL A 151 -5.67 -3.89 -20.37
N ASP A 152 -6.95 -3.61 -20.57
CA ASP A 152 -7.85 -3.18 -19.49
C ASP A 152 -8.25 -4.35 -18.60
N VAL A 153 -8.57 -5.50 -19.22
CA VAL A 153 -8.85 -6.74 -18.49
C VAL A 153 -7.60 -7.20 -17.73
N THR A 154 -6.43 -7.16 -18.39
CA THR A 154 -5.20 -7.62 -17.76
C THR A 154 -4.75 -6.71 -16.62
N ALA A 155 -4.84 -5.39 -16.76
CA ALA A 155 -4.49 -4.45 -15.68
C ALA A 155 -5.34 -4.69 -14.42
N LYS A 156 -6.65 -4.93 -14.59
CA LYS A 156 -7.56 -5.25 -13.47
C LYS A 156 -7.25 -6.61 -12.85
N ALA A 157 -6.92 -7.62 -13.66
CA ALA A 157 -6.52 -8.93 -13.16
C ALA A 157 -5.19 -8.87 -12.37
N LEU A 158 -4.24 -8.06 -12.82
CA LEU A 158 -2.98 -7.82 -12.10
C LEU A 158 -3.22 -7.07 -10.79
N LEU A 159 -4.09 -6.05 -10.77
CA LEU A 159 -4.52 -5.39 -9.53
C LEU A 159 -5.12 -6.41 -8.55
N GLY A 160 -6.06 -7.22 -9.00
CA GLY A 160 -6.66 -8.28 -8.19
C GLY A 160 -5.62 -9.26 -7.65
N SER A 161 -4.61 -9.60 -8.45
CA SER A 161 -3.51 -10.48 -8.06
C SER A 161 -2.63 -9.84 -6.97
N VAL A 162 -2.31 -8.54 -7.08
CA VAL A 162 -1.59 -7.79 -6.03
C VAL A 162 -2.38 -7.77 -4.73
N VAL A 163 -3.65 -7.38 -4.79
CA VAL A 163 -4.52 -7.32 -3.60
C VAL A 163 -4.62 -8.70 -2.95
N GLY A 164 -4.84 -9.75 -3.73
CA GLY A 164 -4.89 -11.13 -3.26
C GLY A 164 -3.58 -11.57 -2.60
N MET A 165 -2.44 -11.27 -3.22
CA MET A 165 -1.12 -11.59 -2.66
C MET A 165 -0.89 -10.91 -1.31
N LEU A 166 -1.19 -9.61 -1.21
CA LEU A 166 -1.01 -8.82 0.01
C LEU A 166 -1.95 -9.29 1.14
N ALA A 167 -3.17 -9.71 0.80
CA ALA A 167 -4.10 -10.30 1.76
C ALA A 167 -3.64 -11.67 2.24
N VAL A 168 -3.19 -12.55 1.33
CA VAL A 168 -2.65 -13.88 1.67
C VAL A 168 -1.40 -13.74 2.54
N ALA A 169 -0.49 -12.82 2.23
CA ALA A 169 0.73 -12.56 2.98
C ALA A 169 0.48 -12.24 4.47
N ARG A 170 -0.66 -11.61 4.79
CA ARG A 170 -1.06 -11.34 6.19
C ARG A 170 -1.40 -12.60 6.96
N MET A 171 -1.85 -13.65 6.27
CA MET A 171 -2.26 -14.94 6.88
C MET A 171 -1.18 -16.02 6.77
N ARG A 172 -0.37 -15.97 5.71
CA ARG A 172 0.65 -16.97 5.38
C ARG A 172 1.90 -16.29 4.82
N ARG A 173 3.04 -16.48 5.47
CA ARG A 173 4.37 -16.02 4.98
C ARG A 173 5.10 -17.07 4.14
N ASP A 174 4.36 -18.00 3.56
CA ASP A 174 4.99 -19.05 2.78
C ASP A 174 5.53 -18.46 1.46
N THR A 175 6.86 -18.37 1.37
CA THR A 175 7.57 -17.92 0.17
C THR A 175 7.11 -18.67 -1.07
N GLN A 176 6.83 -19.97 -0.94
CA GLN A 176 6.35 -20.78 -2.06
C GLN A 176 4.97 -20.32 -2.54
N THR A 177 4.04 -20.05 -1.62
CA THR A 177 2.71 -19.51 -1.92
C THR A 177 2.80 -18.15 -2.62
N LEU A 178 3.59 -17.21 -2.08
CA LEU A 178 3.72 -15.88 -2.68
C LEU A 178 4.36 -15.95 -4.07
N ASN A 179 5.42 -16.74 -4.23
CA ASN A 179 6.06 -16.96 -5.54
C ASN A 179 5.12 -17.63 -6.56
N SER A 180 4.21 -18.50 -6.10
CA SER A 180 3.19 -19.11 -6.96
C SER A 180 2.18 -18.08 -7.46
N ILE A 181 1.78 -17.14 -6.60
CA ILE A 181 0.91 -16.02 -6.98
C ILE A 181 1.62 -15.09 -7.98
N VAL A 182 2.89 -14.76 -7.73
CA VAL A 182 3.73 -13.99 -8.66
C VAL A 182 3.81 -14.68 -10.02
N THR A 183 4.06 -15.99 -10.04
CA THR A 183 4.12 -16.79 -11.27
C THR A 183 2.79 -16.74 -12.03
N GLY A 184 1.67 -16.91 -11.33
CA GLY A 184 0.33 -16.82 -11.92
C GLY A 184 0.03 -15.44 -12.50
N ALA A 185 0.39 -14.37 -11.79
CA ALA A 185 0.22 -13.00 -12.25
C ALA A 185 1.05 -12.72 -13.51
N ILE A 186 2.31 -13.16 -13.56
CA ILE A 186 3.19 -13.00 -14.72
C ILE A 186 2.67 -13.81 -15.92
N ALA A 187 2.04 -14.97 -15.69
CA ALA A 187 1.45 -15.77 -16.76
C ALA A 187 0.34 -15.03 -17.52
N LEU A 188 -0.35 -14.07 -16.88
CA LEU A 188 -1.33 -13.20 -17.52
C LEU A 188 -0.72 -12.36 -18.65
N LEU A 189 0.57 -12.00 -18.54
CA LEU A 189 1.29 -11.24 -19.56
C LEU A 189 1.55 -12.06 -20.85
N ARG A 190 1.43 -13.38 -20.77
CA ARG A 190 1.62 -14.32 -21.90
C ARG A 190 0.32 -14.80 -22.51
N SER A 191 -0.80 -14.49 -21.84
CA SER A 191 -2.11 -15.06 -22.14
C SER A 191 -2.95 -14.05 -22.90
N CYS A 192 -2.67 -13.83 -24.19
CA CYS A 192 -3.55 -13.22 -25.20
C CYS A 192 -2.86 -13.26 -26.57
#